data_AF-A0A815SM96-F1
#
_entry.id   AF-A0A815SM96-F1
#
_cell.length_a   1.000
_cell.length_b   1.000
_cell.length_c   1.000
_cell.angle_alpha   90.00
_cell.angle_beta   90.00
_cell.angle_gamma   90.00
#
_symmetry.space_group_name_H-M   'P 1'
#
loop_
_entity.id
_entity.type
_entity.pdbx_description
1 polymer ?
#
loop_
_entity_poly.entity_id
_entity_poly.type
_entity_poly.pdbx_seq_one_letter_code
_entity_poly.pdbx_strand_id
1 'polypeptide(L)'
;SLSATGIVTPGAISVFVHTDKTSPPYPNNHSDIIIQDNFIEKTSVAGIHAYAVDGLTIRGNTLFHTNLIRGPGTDSSTGLVTTGPISVSAAINVTLEDNHILQ
;
A
#
# COMPACT_ATOMS: atom_id res chain seq x y z
N SER A 1 4.29 1.78 -16.78
CA SER A 1 3.13 2.49 -16.21
C SER A 1 2.31 1.56 -15.30
N LEU A 2 2.34 1.79 -13.98
CA LEU A 2 1.40 1.20 -13.01
C LEU A 2 -0.03 1.74 -13.15
N SER A 3 -0.30 2.59 -14.15
CA SER A 3 -1.60 3.15 -14.47
C SER A 3 -2.10 2.78 -15.88
N ALA A 4 -1.56 1.71 -16.49
CA ALA A 4 -2.11 1.18 -17.73
C ALA A 4 -3.50 0.57 -17.45
N THR A 5 -4.44 0.80 -18.37
CA THR A 5 -5.83 0.37 -18.29
C THR A 5 -5.95 -1.11 -17.91
N GLY A 6 -6.56 -1.40 -16.75
CA GLY A 6 -6.81 -2.76 -16.28
C GLY A 6 -5.85 -3.29 -15.19
N ILE A 7 -4.82 -2.53 -14.79
CA ILE A 7 -3.97 -2.93 -13.66
C ILE A 7 -4.63 -2.55 -12.33
N VAL A 8 -4.88 -3.55 -11.50
CA VAL A 8 -5.51 -3.40 -10.19
C VAL A 8 -4.44 -2.92 -9.20
N THR A 9 -4.64 -1.75 -8.58
CA THR A 9 -3.79 -1.31 -7.46
C THR A 9 -4.13 -2.15 -6.23
N PRO A 10 -3.16 -2.76 -5.55
CA PRO A 10 -3.42 -3.43 -4.28
C PRO A 10 -3.76 -2.38 -3.23
N GLY A 11 -4.72 -2.63 -2.34
CA GLY A 11 -5.13 -1.65 -1.31
C GLY A 11 -6.50 -1.03 -1.55
N ALA A 12 -7.28 -0.82 -0.48
CA ALA A 12 -8.41 0.12 -0.52
C ALA A 12 -7.93 1.58 -0.56
N ILE A 13 -6.83 1.87 0.14
CA ILE A 13 -6.04 3.09 -0.01
C ILE A 13 -4.69 2.72 -0.62
N SER A 14 -4.27 3.50 -1.62
CA SER A 14 -3.20 3.16 -2.54
C SER A 14 -2.30 4.38 -2.78
N VAL A 15 -1.01 4.29 -2.45
CA VAL A 15 -0.02 5.34 -2.76
C VAL A 15 1.04 4.80 -3.70
N PHE A 16 1.06 5.31 -4.94
CA PHE A 16 1.94 4.84 -6.00
C PHE A 16 2.36 5.97 -6.93
N VAL A 17 3.63 5.98 -7.31
CA VAL A 17 4.11 6.84 -8.39
C VAL A 17 3.77 6.22 -9.74
N HIS A 18 3.26 7.02 -10.67
CA HIS A 18 3.28 6.64 -12.08
C HIS A 18 4.72 6.76 -12.59
N THR A 19 5.23 5.70 -13.23
CA THR A 19 6.55 5.74 -13.86
C THR A 19 6.57 4.92 -15.17
N ASP A 20 7.34 5.43 -16.13
CA ASP A 20 7.70 4.74 -17.37
C ASP A 20 8.90 3.80 -17.18
N LYS A 21 9.56 3.85 -16.01
CA LYS A 21 10.61 2.91 -15.66
C LYS A 21 10.04 1.50 -15.58
N THR A 22 10.70 0.55 -16.23
CA THR A 22 10.25 -0.85 -16.31
C THR A 22 10.78 -1.74 -15.18
N SER A 23 11.66 -1.22 -14.31
CA SER A 23 12.23 -1.97 -13.19
C SER A 23 12.51 -1.10 -11.95
N PRO A 24 12.42 -1.66 -10.73
CA PRO A 24 12.69 -0.94 -9.47
C PRO A 24 14.19 -0.61 -9.28
N PRO A 25 14.55 0.32 -8.35
CA PRO A 25 13.64 1.12 -7.54
C PRO A 25 12.95 2.20 -8.37
N TYR A 26 11.65 2.42 -8.15
CA TYR A 26 10.91 3.53 -8.76
C TYR A 26 11.18 4.84 -8.02
N PRO A 27 11.01 6.01 -8.66
CA PRO A 27 11.26 7.30 -8.01
C PRO A 27 10.31 7.52 -6.83
N ASN A 28 10.84 7.94 -5.68
CA ASN A 28 10.04 8.27 -4.49
C ASN A 28 9.51 9.70 -4.59
N ASN A 29 8.76 10.02 -5.65
CA ASN A 29 8.30 11.39 -5.91
C ASN A 29 7.05 11.77 -5.10
N HIS A 30 6.42 10.80 -4.44
CA HIS A 30 5.38 11.07 -3.46
C HIS A 30 6.02 11.23 -2.10
N SER A 31 5.77 12.37 -1.45
CA SER A 31 6.31 12.67 -0.13
C SER A 31 5.29 13.24 0.83
N ASP A 32 5.56 13.10 2.13
CA ASP A 32 4.80 13.68 3.25
C ASP A 32 3.31 13.31 3.24
N ILE A 33 3.02 12.03 2.96
CA ILE A 33 1.67 11.49 2.88
C ILE A 33 1.22 11.03 4.27
N ILE A 34 0.02 11.46 4.69
CA ILE A 34 -0.60 11.05 5.94
C ILE A 34 -1.90 10.29 5.65
N ILE A 35 -1.98 9.05 6.14
CA ILE A 35 -3.19 8.23 6.14
C ILE A 35 -3.57 7.99 7.60
N GLN A 36 -4.56 8.71 8.10
CA GLN A 36 -4.90 8.67 9.51
C GLN A 36 -6.39 8.52 9.80
N ASP A 37 -6.69 7.89 10.94
CA ASP A 37 -8.03 7.82 11.54
C ASP A 37 -9.12 7.24 10.61
N ASN A 38 -8.74 6.35 9.70
CA ASN A 38 -9.67 5.69 8.78
C ASN A 38 -10.23 4.39 9.37
N PHE A 39 -11.47 4.07 9.02
CA PHE A 39 -12.05 2.73 9.19
C PHE A 39 -12.12 2.04 7.82
N ILE A 40 -11.42 0.91 7.67
CA ILE A 40 -11.35 0.14 6.42
C ILE A 40 -11.81 -1.27 6.73
N GLU A 41 -12.88 -1.73 6.07
CA GLU A 41 -13.42 -3.08 6.32
C GLU A 41 -13.62 -3.93 5.06
N LYS A 42 -13.54 -5.26 5.26
CA LYS A 42 -13.96 -6.30 4.29
C LYS A 42 -13.29 -6.17 2.92
N THR A 43 -11.97 -6.01 2.91
CA THR A 43 -11.19 -5.91 1.68
C THR A 43 -10.60 -7.27 1.29
N SER A 44 -10.73 -7.65 0.02
CA SER A 44 -10.10 -8.86 -0.52
C SER A 44 -8.57 -8.76 -0.57
N VAL A 45 -8.05 -7.55 -0.74
CA VAL A 45 -6.64 -7.18 -0.74
C VAL A 45 -6.28 -6.37 0.51
N ALA A 46 -5.05 -5.86 0.63
CA ALA A 46 -4.65 -4.95 1.70
C ALA A 46 -5.68 -3.83 1.94
N GLY A 47 -5.80 -3.35 3.17
CA GLY A 47 -6.54 -2.13 3.46
C GLY A 47 -5.76 -0.91 2.96
N ILE A 48 -4.46 -0.86 3.27
CA ILE A 48 -3.55 0.21 2.84
C ILE A 48 -2.34 -0.40 2.12
N HIS A 49 -2.02 0.09 0.93
CA HIS A 49 -0.81 -0.27 0.20
C HIS A 49 -0.06 0.98 -0.25
N ALA A 50 1.24 1.01 0.00
CA ALA A 50 2.11 2.10 -0.41
C ALA A 50 3.40 1.57 -1.01
N TYR A 51 3.81 2.17 -2.12
CA TYR A 51 5.06 1.84 -2.82
C TYR A 51 5.78 3.11 -3.27
N ALA A 52 7.10 3.15 -3.09
CA ALA A 52 7.97 4.26 -3.53
C ALA A 52 7.52 5.64 -3.00
N VAL A 53 7.54 5.79 -1.67
CA VAL A 53 7.15 7.02 -0.95
C VAL A 53 8.25 7.43 0.02
N ASP A 54 8.44 8.73 0.22
CA ASP A 54 9.29 9.29 1.27
C ASP A 54 8.45 10.07 2.30
N GLY A 55 8.53 9.77 3.59
CA GLY A 55 7.75 10.49 4.61
C GLY A 55 6.29 10.04 4.69
N LEU A 56 6.05 8.73 4.76
CA LEU A 56 4.71 8.17 4.92
C LEU A 56 4.34 8.01 6.39
N THR A 57 3.23 8.60 6.82
CA THR A 57 2.64 8.34 8.15
C THR A 57 1.31 7.61 7.99
N ILE A 58 1.21 6.41 8.56
CA ILE A 58 -0.05 5.67 8.68
C ILE A 58 -0.36 5.54 10.16
N ARG A 59 -1.40 6.23 10.66
CA ARG A 59 -1.68 6.26 12.10
C ARG A 59 -3.15 6.21 12.49
N GLY A 60 -3.48 5.59 13.62
CA GLY A 60 -4.85 5.63 14.16
C GLY A 60 -5.91 4.92 13.29
N ASN A 61 -5.51 4.16 12.28
CA ASN A 61 -6.45 3.50 11.38
C ASN A 61 -6.96 2.19 11.99
N THR A 62 -8.24 1.91 11.81
CA THR A 62 -8.85 0.61 12.13
C THR A 62 -9.08 -0.18 10.84
N LEU A 63 -8.45 -1.35 10.73
CA LEU A 63 -8.57 -2.26 9.61
C LEU A 63 -9.27 -3.54 10.10
N PHE A 64 -10.47 -3.81 9.61
CA PHE A 64 -11.29 -4.95 10.04
C PHE A 64 -11.59 -5.92 8.91
N HIS A 65 -11.25 -7.20 9.04
CA HIS A 65 -11.42 -8.20 7.98
C HIS A 65 -10.81 -7.73 6.64
N THR A 66 -9.56 -7.25 6.66
CA THR A 66 -8.83 -6.81 5.45
C THR A 66 -7.80 -7.83 5.01
N ASN A 67 -7.47 -7.83 3.72
CA ASN A 67 -6.52 -8.77 3.09
C ASN A 67 -6.98 -10.24 3.15
N LEU A 68 -8.27 -10.48 2.90
CA LEU A 68 -8.91 -11.79 3.09
C LEU A 68 -8.53 -12.85 2.04
N ILE A 69 -8.14 -12.44 0.83
CA ILE A 69 -7.91 -13.38 -0.29
C ILE A 69 -6.42 -13.56 -0.58
N ARG A 70 -5.63 -12.49 -0.46
CA ARG A 70 -4.22 -12.51 -0.86
C ARG A 70 -3.30 -12.78 0.33
N GLY A 71 -2.60 -13.91 0.29
CA GLY A 71 -1.50 -14.18 1.21
C GLY A 71 -0.28 -13.28 0.92
N PRO A 72 0.69 -13.22 1.86
CA PRO A 72 1.92 -12.46 1.65
C PRO A 72 2.65 -12.90 0.37
N GLY A 73 3.06 -11.96 -0.48
CA GLY A 73 3.80 -12.27 -1.69
C GLY A 73 3.92 -11.13 -2.68
N THR A 74 4.61 -11.40 -3.77
CA THR A 74 4.77 -10.50 -4.91
C THR A 74 3.73 -10.81 -5.97
N ASP A 75 2.93 -9.84 -6.38
CA ASP A 75 2.03 -9.98 -7.52
C ASP A 75 2.86 -10.11 -8.81
N SER A 76 2.68 -11.19 -9.56
CA SER A 76 3.48 -11.48 -10.76
C SER A 76 3.20 -10.55 -11.94
N SER A 77 2.06 -9.85 -11.94
CA SER A 77 1.68 -8.92 -13.00
C SER A 77 2.20 -7.50 -12.75
N THR A 78 2.30 -7.10 -11.48
CA THR A 78 2.71 -5.73 -11.10
C THR A 78 4.08 -5.66 -10.43
N GLY A 79 4.61 -6.78 -9.95
CA GLY A 79 5.81 -6.84 -9.11
C GLY A 79 5.62 -6.24 -7.72
N LEU A 80 4.40 -5.82 -7.35
CA LEU A 80 4.12 -5.19 -6.06
C LEU A 80 4.04 -6.24 -4.95
N VAL A 81 4.72 -5.96 -3.85
CA VAL A 81 4.72 -6.82 -2.68
C VAL A 81 3.55 -6.45 -1.78
N THR A 82 2.68 -7.43 -1.47
CA THR A 82 1.63 -7.29 -0.45
C THR A 82 1.96 -8.21 0.70
N THR A 83 2.16 -7.69 1.91
CA THR A 83 2.54 -8.50 3.09
C THR A 83 1.42 -8.67 4.10
N GLY A 84 0.30 -7.93 3.99
CA GLY A 84 -0.81 -8.00 4.93
C GLY A 84 -1.80 -6.83 4.80
N PRO A 85 -2.62 -6.59 5.83
CA PRO A 85 -3.59 -5.47 5.93
C PRO A 85 -3.00 -4.09 5.62
N ILE A 86 -1.79 -3.83 6.08
CA ILE A 86 -0.98 -2.66 5.71
C ILE A 86 0.27 -3.19 5.04
N SER A 87 0.53 -2.75 3.81
CA SER A 87 1.71 -3.16 3.04
C SER A 87 2.46 -1.93 2.56
N VAL A 88 3.71 -1.79 3.00
CA VAL A 88 4.59 -0.69 2.61
C VAL A 88 5.87 -1.27 2.04
N SER A 89 6.27 -0.83 0.84
CA SER A 89 7.48 -1.31 0.17
C SER A 89 8.22 -0.19 -0.54
N ALA A 90 9.54 -0.33 -0.67
CA ALA A 90 10.41 0.67 -1.30
C ALA A 90 10.21 2.10 -0.77
N ALA A 91 9.79 2.26 0.49
CA ALA A 91 9.53 3.55 1.12
C ALA A 91 10.62 3.93 2.12
N ILE A 92 10.82 5.22 2.30
CA ILE A 92 11.80 5.82 3.22
C ILE A 92 11.03 6.70 4.20
N ASN A 93 11.53 6.84 5.44
CA ASN A 93 10.91 7.66 6.49
C ASN A 93 9.44 7.29 6.75
N VAL A 94 9.19 6.02 7.06
CA VAL A 94 7.84 5.49 7.30
C VAL A 94 7.54 5.44 8.80
N THR A 95 6.40 6.00 9.20
CA THR A 95 5.84 5.90 10.55
C THR A 95 4.55 5.09 10.51
N LEU A 96 4.49 4.01 11.29
CA LEU A 96 3.29 3.22 11.54
C LEU A 96 2.98 3.30 13.04
N GLU A 97 1.87 3.91 13.43
CA GLU A 97 1.55 4.20 14.83
C GLU A 97 0.07 3.93 15.12
N ASP A 98 -0.26 3.31 16.25
CA ASP A 98 -1.65 3.16 16.73
C ASP A 98 -2.67 2.64 15.70
N ASN A 99 -2.24 1.78 14.78
CA ASN A 99 -3.16 1.14 13.84
C ASN A 99 -3.73 -0.14 14.45
N HIS A 100 -5.04 -0.28 14.43
CA HIS A 100 -5.77 -1.43 14.95
C HIS A 100 -6.11 -2.39 13.82
N ILE A 101 -5.41 -3.52 13.75
CA ILE A 101 -5.69 -4.59 12.80
C ILE A 101 -6.54 -5.65 13.51
N LEU A 102 -7.81 -5.75 13.09
CA LEU A 102 -8.81 -6.67 13.61
C LEU A 102 -9.08 -7.72 12.52
N GLN A 103 -8.84 -8.99 12.85
CA GLN A 103 -9.03 -10.11 11.92
C GLN A 103 -10.49 -10.50 11.77
#